data_AF-A0A820E247-F1
#
_entry.id   AF-A0A820E247-F1
#
_cell.length_a   1.000
_cell.length_b   1.000
_cell.length_c   1.000
_cell.angle_alpha   90.00
_cell.angle_beta   90.00
_cell.angle_gamma   90.00
#
_symmetry.space_group_name_H-M   'P 1'
#
loop_
_entity.id
_entity.type
_entity.pdbx_description
1 polymer ?
#
loop_
_entity_poly.entity_id
_entity_poly.type
_entity_poly.pdbx_seq_one_letter_code
_entity_poly.pdbx_strand_id
1 'polypeptide(L)'
;KMDILIPYLNHDGLLQYISTSMSNILNYQNDLIKQEKEIDELSRLLDALPVDLQLNSIPIACQLFDYFLQNSSSIVHYRLLSSCLNLMKIEDRLQRINNILVTILDNEQTVQLREILCKLLNTIEISSSISLNFNWTQLESAMNYQHDSKFLPYIWRFLSKHHQNDLEQMLIRSLSTIENNDELFLLLLIELRSTNLFVSISSFWYLIQRSLGDNITNNDRKRKCALYLFKQILTNDDYKHVEIKEEKSNRLLILIDDTTKQFWIDFIVLYEALDDGIVHLIKPLLTKFDRIHKSSLEYELSLTWLFILLQRLFANTSAPLGRWCVRWFLNSMILPDSQVENFFLETVLDWTSNNFIFLKGDEINDCQPMEKYLESYLERWFCTLENSSKINLILCQFLFISH
;
A
#
# COMPACT_ATOMS: atom_id res chain seq x y z
N LYS A 1 48.57 3.30 -5.24
CA LYS A 1 49.69 3.91 -4.46
C LYS A 1 49.27 4.16 -3.01
N MET A 2 48.03 4.61 -2.76
CA MET A 2 47.51 4.82 -1.40
C MET A 2 47.34 3.54 -0.57
N ASP A 3 46.86 2.45 -1.18
CA ASP A 3 46.70 1.15 -0.48
C ASP A 3 47.99 0.62 0.15
N ILE A 4 49.14 1.09 -0.33
CA ILE A 4 50.47 0.72 0.14
C ILE A 4 50.91 1.60 1.33
N LEU A 5 50.34 2.82 1.47
CA LEU A 5 50.70 3.82 2.49
C LEU A 5 49.82 3.76 3.74
N ILE A 6 48.61 3.20 3.65
CA ILE A 6 47.66 3.08 4.79
C ILE A 6 48.29 2.44 6.04
N PRO A 7 49.10 1.37 5.96
CA PRO A 7 49.74 0.78 7.14
C PRO A 7 50.79 1.68 7.81
N TYR A 8 51.24 2.74 7.13
CA TYR A 8 52.35 3.59 7.55
C TYR A 8 51.92 4.97 8.04
N LEU A 9 50.65 5.34 7.86
CA LEU A 9 50.10 6.59 8.37
C LEU A 9 49.63 6.37 9.81
N ASN A 10 50.14 7.19 10.73
CA ASN A 10 49.51 7.31 12.05
C ASN A 10 48.14 7.99 11.92
N HIS A 11 47.31 7.86 12.95
CA HIS A 11 45.94 8.41 12.97
C HIS A 11 45.88 9.89 12.55
N ASP A 12 46.82 10.71 13.04
CA ASP A 12 46.88 12.14 12.74
C ASP A 12 47.27 12.44 11.28
N GLY A 13 48.22 11.68 10.71
CA GLY A 13 48.61 11.81 9.32
C GLY A 13 47.48 11.42 8.36
N LEU A 14 46.68 10.41 8.73
CA LEU A 14 45.51 10.02 7.97
C LEU A 14 44.41 11.09 8.03
N LEU A 15 44.12 11.64 9.21
CA LEU A 15 43.17 12.75 9.37
C LEU A 15 43.60 13.98 8.56
N GLN A 16 44.88 14.34 8.60
CA GLN A 16 45.42 15.46 7.86
C GLN A 16 45.30 15.25 6.34
N TYR A 17 45.57 14.03 5.86
CA TYR A 17 45.39 13.71 4.45
C TYR A 17 43.93 13.82 4.02
N ILE A 18 43.01 13.19 4.75
CA ILE A 18 41.56 13.26 4.46
C ILE A 18 41.10 14.72 4.45
N SER A 19 41.46 15.48 5.48
CA SER A 19 41.16 16.92 5.59
C SER A 19 41.68 17.72 4.39
N THR A 20 42.92 17.45 3.95
CA THR A 20 43.54 18.13 2.81
C THR A 20 42.83 17.78 1.50
N SER A 21 42.54 16.50 1.26
CA SER A 21 41.80 16.08 0.06
C SER A 21 40.39 16.64 0.03
N MET A 22 39.68 16.67 1.16
CA MET A 22 38.37 17.31 1.24
C MET A 22 38.45 18.82 0.95
N SER A 23 39.48 19.52 1.46
CA SER A 23 39.70 20.93 1.14
C SER A 23 40.04 21.14 -0.34
N ASN A 24 40.82 20.24 -0.96
CA ASN A 24 41.14 20.31 -2.38
C ASN A 24 39.88 20.18 -3.24
N ILE A 25 39.00 19.23 -2.91
CA ILE A 25 37.70 19.05 -3.58
C ILE A 25 36.86 20.33 -3.52
N LEU A 26 36.81 20.99 -2.35
CA LEU A 26 36.10 22.26 -2.18
C LEU A 26 36.75 23.42 -2.94
N ASN A 27 38.07 23.40 -3.16
CA ASN A 27 38.80 24.43 -3.89
C ASN A 27 38.74 24.24 -5.42
N TYR A 28 38.48 23.02 -5.90
CA TYR A 28 38.41 22.67 -7.32
C TYR A 28 37.01 22.87 -7.95
N GLN A 29 36.17 23.74 -7.40
CA GLN A 29 34.79 23.96 -7.89
C GLN A 29 34.70 24.28 -9.39
N ASN A 30 35.75 24.85 -9.97
CA ASN A 30 35.82 25.24 -11.39
C ASN A 30 36.61 24.26 -12.26
N ASP A 31 37.14 23.16 -11.72
CA ASP A 31 37.95 22.16 -12.43
C ASP A 31 37.42 20.75 -12.12
N LEU A 32 36.31 20.39 -12.79
CA LEU A 32 35.57 19.15 -12.57
C LEU A 32 36.46 17.89 -12.72
N ILE A 33 37.44 17.91 -13.63
CA ILE A 33 38.32 16.76 -13.85
C ILE A 33 39.23 16.53 -12.63
N LYS A 34 39.81 17.60 -12.06
CA LYS A 34 40.59 17.49 -10.83
C LYS A 34 39.73 17.13 -9.64
N GLN A 35 38.53 17.70 -9.57
CA GLN A 35 37.57 17.40 -8.51
C GLN A 35 37.18 15.92 -8.52
N GLU A 36 36.80 15.36 -9.68
CA GLU A 36 36.46 13.94 -9.82
C GLU A 36 37.63 13.03 -9.46
N LYS A 37 38.85 13.37 -9.88
CA LYS A 37 40.03 12.57 -9.55
C LYS A 37 40.28 12.53 -8.03
N GLU A 38 40.16 13.67 -7.36
CA GLU A 38 40.35 13.76 -5.90
C GLU A 38 39.22 13.03 -5.15
N ILE A 39 37.98 13.09 -5.64
CA ILE A 39 36.84 12.31 -5.12
C ILE A 39 37.10 10.81 -5.25
N ASP A 40 37.59 10.35 -6.40
CA ASP A 40 37.91 8.93 -6.66
C ASP A 40 39.02 8.42 -5.74
N GLU A 41 40.08 9.22 -5.56
CA GLU A 41 41.20 8.89 -4.67
C GLU A 41 40.75 8.85 -3.21
N LEU A 42 39.96 9.83 -2.76
CA LEU A 42 39.43 9.88 -1.40
C LEU A 42 38.44 8.74 -1.13
N SER A 43 37.57 8.40 -2.09
CA SER A 43 36.61 7.30 -1.95
C SER A 43 37.33 5.95 -1.78
N ARG A 44 38.36 5.67 -2.59
CA ARG A 44 39.16 4.43 -2.46
C ARG A 44 39.89 4.36 -1.13
N LEU A 45 40.40 5.49 -0.64
CA LEU A 45 41.02 5.55 0.68
C LEU A 45 40.02 5.19 1.78
N LEU A 46 38.83 5.79 1.74
CA LEU A 46 37.78 5.56 2.73
C LEU A 46 37.27 4.11 2.72
N ASP A 47 37.16 3.49 1.54
CA ASP A 47 36.80 2.06 1.39
C ASP A 47 37.87 1.11 1.97
N ALA A 48 39.14 1.53 1.97
CA ALA A 48 40.26 0.73 2.46
C ALA A 48 40.52 0.88 3.97
N LEU A 49 39.77 1.74 4.67
CA LEU A 49 39.95 1.95 6.10
C LEU A 49 39.35 0.79 6.92
N PRO A 50 40.04 0.34 7.98
CA PRO A 50 39.45 -0.58 8.96
C PRO A 50 38.19 0.02 9.58
N VAL A 51 37.13 -0.79 9.70
CA VAL A 51 35.85 -0.38 10.32
C VAL A 51 36.04 0.15 11.76
N ASP A 52 37.09 -0.31 12.43
CA ASP A 52 37.42 0.03 13.82
C ASP A 52 38.07 1.42 13.96
N LEU A 53 38.53 2.02 12.85
CA LEU A 53 39.10 3.36 12.83
C LEU A 53 37.95 4.39 12.88
N GLN A 54 37.53 4.73 14.10
CA GLN A 54 36.58 5.80 14.35
C GLN A 54 37.22 7.17 14.08
N LEU A 55 37.25 7.58 12.81
CA LEU A 55 37.63 8.93 12.39
C LEU A 55 36.53 9.97 12.67
N ASN A 56 35.77 9.75 13.75
CA ASN A 56 34.73 10.64 14.21
C ASN A 56 35.34 12.02 14.44
N SER A 57 34.72 13.07 13.88
CA SER A 57 35.03 14.50 14.06
C SER A 57 35.97 15.18 13.07
N ILE A 58 35.93 14.83 11.78
CA ILE A 58 36.55 15.66 10.74
C ILE A 58 35.66 16.88 10.44
N PRO A 59 36.01 18.12 10.85
CA PRO A 59 35.10 19.27 10.73
C PRO A 59 34.76 19.63 9.27
N ILE A 60 35.69 19.34 8.35
CA ILE A 60 35.52 19.60 6.92
C ILE A 60 34.52 18.62 6.28
N ALA A 61 34.28 17.43 6.87
CA ALA A 61 33.30 16.48 6.35
C ALA A 61 31.89 17.09 6.29
N CYS A 62 31.54 17.93 7.28
CA CYS A 62 30.30 18.71 7.32
C CYS A 62 30.17 19.66 6.12
N GLN A 63 31.21 20.47 5.87
CA GLN A 63 31.22 21.44 4.77
C GLN A 63 31.18 20.76 3.41
N LEU A 64 31.89 19.65 3.27
CA LEU A 64 31.93 18.87 2.03
C LEU A 64 30.58 18.21 1.74
N PHE A 65 29.93 17.67 2.78
CA PHE A 65 28.60 17.12 2.67
C PHE A 65 27.59 18.16 2.20
N ASP A 66 27.56 19.33 2.84
CA ASP A 66 26.63 20.41 2.51
C ASP A 66 26.88 20.93 1.08
N TYR A 67 28.15 21.04 0.67
CA TYR A 67 28.55 21.42 -0.69
C TYR A 67 28.02 20.42 -1.73
N PHE A 68 28.20 19.12 -1.51
CA PHE A 68 27.70 18.11 -2.45
C PHE A 68 26.18 18.02 -2.47
N LEU A 69 25.51 18.18 -1.32
CA LEU A 69 24.05 18.21 -1.27
C LEU A 69 23.47 19.33 -2.15
N GLN A 70 24.13 20.49 -2.18
CA GLN A 70 23.68 21.66 -2.94
C GLN A 70 24.10 21.65 -4.41
N ASN A 71 25.26 21.06 -4.74
CA ASN A 71 25.90 21.24 -6.04
C ASN A 71 26.01 19.95 -6.88
N SER A 72 25.70 18.77 -6.33
CA SER A 72 25.89 17.51 -7.07
C SER A 72 24.59 16.96 -7.65
N SER A 73 24.64 16.58 -8.93
CA SER A 73 23.59 15.85 -9.65
C SER A 73 23.99 14.42 -10.01
N SER A 74 25.19 13.98 -9.64
CA SER A 74 25.77 12.70 -10.10
C SER A 74 25.89 11.64 -9.00
N ILE A 75 25.66 10.38 -9.38
CA ILE A 75 25.73 9.16 -8.54
C ILE A 75 27.12 8.97 -7.91
N VAL A 76 28.20 9.50 -8.50
CA VAL A 76 29.57 9.35 -7.98
C VAL A 76 29.70 10.00 -6.58
N HIS A 77 28.96 11.07 -6.34
CA HIS A 77 28.96 11.80 -5.07
C HIS A 77 28.28 11.05 -3.92
N TYR A 78 27.48 10.01 -4.22
CA TYR A 78 26.76 9.22 -3.23
C TYR A 78 27.68 8.50 -2.22
N ARG A 79 28.74 7.85 -2.72
CA ARG A 79 29.67 7.08 -1.87
C ARG A 79 30.44 7.99 -0.94
N LEU A 80 30.85 9.14 -1.46
CA LEU A 80 31.54 10.16 -0.69
C LEU A 80 30.63 10.79 0.37
N LEU A 81 29.37 11.10 0.03
CA LEU A 81 28.37 11.57 1.00
C LEU A 81 28.16 10.58 2.14
N SER A 82 28.06 9.28 1.84
CA SER A 82 27.91 8.22 2.85
C SER A 82 29.13 8.17 3.77
N SER A 83 30.33 8.25 3.18
CA SER A 83 31.58 8.27 3.95
C SER A 83 31.71 9.54 4.80
N CYS A 84 31.31 10.71 4.28
CA CYS A 84 31.27 11.95 5.04
C CYS A 84 30.40 11.83 6.28
N LEU A 85 29.20 11.25 6.18
CA LEU A 85 28.35 11.01 7.35
C LEU A 85 29.06 10.18 8.42
N ASN A 86 29.79 9.14 8.03
CA ASN A 86 30.53 8.28 8.95
C ASN A 86 31.70 9.01 9.65
N LEU A 87 32.25 10.06 9.05
CA LEU A 87 33.34 10.88 9.60
C LEU A 87 32.85 12.03 10.51
N MET A 88 31.54 12.32 10.49
CA MET A 88 30.94 13.37 11.33
C MET A 88 30.76 12.92 12.77
N LYS A 89 30.70 13.91 13.68
CA LYS A 89 30.16 13.70 15.01
C LYS A 89 28.72 13.21 14.91
N ILE A 90 28.29 12.44 15.91
CA ILE A 90 26.93 11.89 15.98
C ILE A 90 25.88 13.00 15.84
N GLU A 91 26.01 14.10 16.58
CA GLU A 91 25.06 15.22 16.55
C GLU A 91 24.92 15.83 15.14
N ASP A 92 26.05 16.11 14.49
CA ASP A 92 26.12 16.64 13.12
C ASP A 92 25.50 15.67 12.09
N ARG A 93 25.72 14.36 12.28
CA ARG A 93 25.17 13.30 11.45
C ARG A 93 23.65 13.25 11.57
N LEU A 94 23.11 13.28 12.78
CA LEU A 94 21.66 13.27 13.04
C LEU A 94 20.98 14.50 12.47
N GLN A 95 21.57 15.69 12.64
CA GLN A 95 21.04 16.93 12.07
C GLN A 95 20.94 16.84 10.54
N ARG A 96 21.97 16.31 9.89
CA ARG A 96 21.98 16.15 8.42
C ARG A 96 21.03 15.06 7.94
N ILE A 97 20.85 13.96 8.69
CA ILE A 97 19.82 12.96 8.41
C ILE A 97 18.42 13.59 8.43
N ASN A 98 18.13 14.43 9.41
CA ASN A 98 16.87 15.16 9.46
C ASN A 98 16.72 16.10 8.25
N ASN A 99 17.78 16.83 7.87
CA ASN A 99 17.75 17.67 6.67
C ASN A 99 17.52 16.84 5.40
N ILE A 100 18.19 15.69 5.25
CA ILE A 100 18.00 14.76 4.13
C ILE A 100 16.53 14.32 4.04
N LEU A 101 15.93 13.92 5.16
CA LEU A 101 14.53 13.50 5.20
C LEU A 101 13.60 14.62 4.76
N VAL A 102 13.80 15.84 5.27
CA VAL A 102 13.04 17.02 4.84
C VAL A 102 13.20 17.27 3.34
N THR A 103 14.43 17.19 2.81
CA THR A 103 14.70 17.37 1.37
C THR A 103 14.08 16.27 0.51
N ILE A 104 13.99 15.02 0.97
CA ILE A 104 13.29 13.96 0.23
C ILE A 104 11.78 14.21 0.21
N LEU A 105 11.22 14.80 1.26
CA LEU A 105 9.80 15.12 1.33
C LEU A 105 9.42 16.40 0.56
N ASP A 106 10.40 17.24 0.26
CA ASP A 106 10.22 18.46 -0.54
C ASP A 106 10.00 18.12 -2.03
N ASN A 107 8.86 18.55 -2.56
CA ASN A 107 8.45 18.31 -3.96
C ASN A 107 9.17 19.21 -4.97
N GLU A 108 9.80 20.29 -4.52
CA GLU A 108 10.58 21.19 -5.40
C GLU A 108 11.95 20.59 -5.76
N GLN A 109 12.36 19.51 -5.09
CA GLN A 109 13.66 18.87 -5.29
C GLN A 109 13.65 17.90 -6.48
N THR A 110 14.81 17.78 -7.13
CA THR A 110 14.96 16.89 -8.28
C THR A 110 14.84 15.41 -7.88
N VAL A 111 14.22 14.60 -8.76
CA VAL A 111 14.08 13.13 -8.59
C VAL A 111 15.43 12.46 -8.36
N GLN A 112 16.49 12.92 -9.07
CA GLN A 112 17.85 12.39 -8.94
C GLN A 112 18.44 12.62 -7.55
N LEU A 113 18.27 13.82 -6.99
CA LEU A 113 18.71 14.14 -5.63
C LEU A 113 17.97 13.28 -4.63
N ARG A 114 16.63 13.18 -4.73
CA ARG A 114 15.81 12.35 -3.84
C ARG A 114 16.22 10.88 -3.85
N GLU A 115 16.61 10.33 -5.01
CA GLU A 115 17.08 8.95 -5.13
C GLU A 115 18.43 8.73 -4.42
N ILE A 116 19.39 9.65 -4.60
CA ILE A 116 20.70 9.62 -3.93
C ILE A 116 20.50 9.67 -2.41
N LEU A 117 19.65 10.58 -1.95
CA LEU A 117 19.32 10.77 -0.54
C LEU A 117 18.64 9.53 0.07
N CYS A 118 17.73 8.90 -0.68
CA CYS A 118 17.08 7.65 -0.27
C CYS A 118 18.05 6.48 -0.12
N LYS A 119 18.99 6.32 -1.08
CA LYS A 119 20.07 5.35 -0.95
C LYS A 119 20.91 5.64 0.28
N LEU A 120 21.11 6.92 0.59
CA LEU A 120 22.02 7.35 1.67
C LEU A 120 21.42 6.96 3.01
N LEU A 121 20.17 7.32 3.24
CA LEU A 121 19.43 6.96 4.45
C LEU A 121 19.50 5.47 4.76
N ASN A 122 19.27 4.61 3.76
CA ASN A 122 19.26 3.16 3.98
C ASN A 122 20.64 2.55 4.29
N THR A 123 21.73 3.25 3.97
CA THR A 123 23.10 2.80 4.35
C THR A 123 23.52 3.24 5.74
N ILE A 124 22.75 4.12 6.40
CA ILE A 124 23.14 4.65 7.70
C ILE A 124 22.85 3.61 8.79
N GLU A 125 23.90 3.24 9.51
CA GLU A 125 23.81 2.55 10.79
C GLU A 125 23.74 3.59 11.91
N ILE A 126 22.60 3.65 12.58
CA ILE A 126 22.41 4.43 13.80
C ILE A 126 22.55 3.45 14.96
N SER A 127 23.39 3.75 15.93
CA SER A 127 23.44 2.94 17.15
C SER A 127 22.12 3.06 17.90
N SER A 128 21.62 1.94 18.41
CA SER A 128 20.27 1.78 18.98
C SER A 128 19.94 2.68 20.18
N SER A 129 20.91 3.44 20.70
CA SER A 129 20.75 4.33 21.85
C SER A 129 20.42 5.79 21.49
N ILE A 130 20.36 6.13 20.21
CA ILE A 130 20.22 7.52 19.76
C ILE A 130 18.84 7.73 19.15
N SER A 131 17.96 8.43 19.87
CA SER A 131 16.68 8.88 19.33
C SER A 131 16.93 10.05 18.37
N LEU A 132 16.71 9.87 17.05
CA LEU A 132 16.52 11.02 16.17
C LEU A 132 15.28 11.77 16.65
N ASN A 133 15.42 13.08 16.87
CA ASN A 133 14.27 13.95 17.08
C ASN A 133 13.64 14.23 15.70
N PHE A 134 12.92 13.24 15.19
CA PHE A 134 12.33 13.26 13.87
C PHE A 134 11.01 14.05 13.89
N ASN A 135 10.81 14.92 12.90
CA ASN A 135 9.58 15.72 12.82
C ASN A 135 8.43 14.88 12.23
N TRP A 136 7.79 14.08 13.09
CA TRP A 136 6.67 13.22 12.73
C TRP A 136 5.49 13.97 12.12
N THR A 137 5.25 15.23 12.52
CA THR A 137 4.15 16.03 11.96
C THR A 137 4.37 16.37 10.49
N GLN A 138 5.63 16.62 10.10
CA GLN A 138 5.98 16.88 8.71
C GLN A 138 5.86 15.61 7.86
N LEU A 139 6.28 14.46 8.38
CA LEU A 139 6.08 13.18 7.69
C LEU A 139 4.59 12.85 7.54
N GLU A 140 3.79 13.03 8.59
CA GLU A 140 2.34 12.83 8.56
C GLU A 140 1.68 13.73 7.50
N SER A 141 2.08 15.01 7.42
CA SER A 141 1.64 15.90 6.36
C SER A 141 2.02 15.40 4.97
N ALA A 142 3.24 14.85 4.83
CA ALA A 142 3.72 14.27 3.58
C ALA A 142 3.14 12.87 3.27
N MET A 143 2.50 12.21 4.23
CA MET A 143 1.74 10.97 3.97
C MET A 143 0.35 11.29 3.42
N ASN A 144 -0.26 12.39 3.90
CA ASN A 144 -1.57 12.86 3.47
C ASN A 144 -1.53 13.50 2.06
N TYR A 145 -0.39 14.06 1.65
CA TYR A 145 -0.18 14.54 0.29
C TYR A 145 0.24 13.39 -0.64
N GLN A 146 -0.17 13.44 -1.91
CA GLN A 146 0.19 12.46 -2.95
C GLN A 146 1.68 12.57 -3.33
N HIS A 147 2.58 12.20 -2.43
CA HIS A 147 4.01 12.21 -2.70
C HIS A 147 4.40 11.05 -3.62
N ASP A 148 5.44 11.27 -4.41
CA ASP A 148 5.98 10.32 -5.38
C ASP A 148 6.21 8.93 -4.75
N SER A 149 5.43 7.95 -5.22
CA SER A 149 5.39 6.58 -4.71
C SER A 149 6.73 5.88 -4.74
N LYS A 150 7.68 6.39 -5.54
CA LYS A 150 9.03 5.86 -5.66
C LYS A 150 9.89 6.03 -4.41
N PHE A 151 9.65 7.08 -3.61
CA PHE A 151 10.57 7.46 -2.53
C PHE A 151 10.07 7.09 -1.13
N LEU A 152 8.76 6.97 -0.93
CA LEU A 152 8.19 6.54 0.35
C LEU A 152 8.76 5.21 0.88
N PRO A 153 8.93 4.14 0.04
CA PRO A 153 9.50 2.88 0.50
C PRO A 153 10.88 3.01 1.16
N TYR A 154 11.70 3.96 0.70
CA TYR A 154 13.03 4.17 1.26
C TYR A 154 12.97 4.83 2.64
N ILE A 155 12.12 5.86 2.80
CA ILE A 155 11.91 6.51 4.09
C ILE A 155 11.35 5.50 5.09
N TRP A 156 10.38 4.69 4.68
CA TRP A 156 9.77 3.71 5.55
C TRP A 156 10.71 2.59 5.96
N ARG A 157 11.54 2.10 5.04
CA ARG A 157 12.55 1.10 5.38
C ARG A 157 13.55 1.63 6.39
N PHE A 158 13.93 2.90 6.28
CA PHE A 158 14.77 3.57 7.26
C PHE A 158 14.07 3.71 8.62
N LEU A 159 12.82 4.20 8.64
CA LEU A 159 12.06 4.41 9.87
C LEU A 159 11.66 3.10 10.55
N SER A 160 11.32 2.05 9.81
CA SER A 160 11.04 0.73 10.39
C SER A 160 12.28 0.10 11.03
N LYS A 161 13.48 0.40 10.52
CA LYS A 161 14.75 -0.06 11.11
C LYS A 161 15.08 0.65 12.42
N HIS A 162 14.85 1.96 12.51
CA HIS A 162 15.39 2.81 13.59
C HIS A 162 14.34 3.46 14.50
N HIS A 163 13.09 3.56 14.06
CA HIS A 163 11.99 4.27 14.71
C HIS A 163 10.67 3.48 14.66
N GLN A 164 10.75 2.16 14.81
CA GLN A 164 9.61 1.27 14.60
C GLN A 164 8.38 1.68 15.44
N ASN A 165 8.54 1.91 16.74
CA ASN A 165 7.41 2.25 17.63
C ASN A 165 6.76 3.59 17.25
N ASP A 166 7.57 4.62 16.97
CA ASP A 166 7.06 5.94 16.61
C ASP A 166 6.35 5.91 15.25
N LEU A 167 6.91 5.14 14.29
CA LEU A 167 6.31 4.90 12.98
C LEU A 167 4.95 4.23 13.14
N GLU A 168 4.84 3.16 13.94
CA GLU A 168 3.56 2.49 14.20
C GLU A 168 2.53 3.44 14.77
N GLN A 169 2.89 4.25 15.78
CA GLN A 169 1.99 5.24 16.38
C GLN A 169 1.56 6.33 15.40
N MET A 170 2.44 6.73 14.47
CA MET A 170 2.08 7.66 13.40
C MET A 170 1.10 6.99 12.42
N LEU A 171 1.39 5.77 11.96
CA LEU A 171 0.55 5.06 10.99
C LEU A 171 -0.85 4.79 11.54
N ILE A 172 -0.98 4.45 12.82
CA ILE A 172 -2.28 4.29 13.49
C ILE A 172 -3.12 5.57 13.38
N ARG A 173 -2.50 6.74 13.59
CA ARG A 173 -3.18 8.04 13.51
C ARG A 173 -3.56 8.43 12.08
N SER A 174 -2.70 8.12 11.12
CA SER A 174 -2.93 8.48 9.71
C SER A 174 -3.77 7.46 8.95
N LEU A 175 -4.05 6.27 9.51
CA LEU A 175 -4.74 5.19 8.78
C LEU A 175 -6.13 5.60 8.25
N SER A 176 -6.86 6.42 9.00
CA SER A 176 -8.19 6.91 8.61
C SER A 176 -8.16 7.94 7.50
N THR A 177 -7.02 8.60 7.26
CA THR A 177 -6.87 9.67 6.26
C THR A 177 -6.27 9.18 4.94
N ILE A 178 -5.82 7.92 4.89
CA ILE A 178 -5.24 7.34 3.68
C ILE A 178 -6.37 6.95 2.73
N GLU A 179 -6.51 7.69 1.64
CA GLU A 179 -7.48 7.40 0.58
C GLU A 179 -6.82 6.95 -0.74
N ASN A 180 -5.60 7.42 -1.03
CA ASN A 180 -4.99 7.34 -2.36
C ASN A 180 -3.69 6.52 -2.45
N ASN A 181 -3.12 6.05 -1.34
CA ASN A 181 -1.78 5.44 -1.26
C ASN A 181 -1.78 3.98 -0.76
N ASP A 182 -2.86 3.26 -1.01
CA ASP A 182 -3.11 1.93 -0.46
C ASP A 182 -1.99 0.92 -0.72
N GLU A 183 -1.46 0.82 -1.96
CA GLU A 183 -0.44 -0.19 -2.27
C GLU A 183 0.82 -0.05 -1.41
N LEU A 184 1.37 1.16 -1.38
CA LEU A 184 2.58 1.44 -0.64
C LEU A 184 2.33 1.20 0.85
N PHE A 185 1.21 1.69 1.37
CA PHE A 185 0.89 1.51 2.77
C PHE A 185 0.69 0.03 3.15
N LEU A 186 0.08 -0.78 2.28
CA LEU A 186 -0.01 -2.22 2.48
C LEU A 186 1.37 -2.89 2.46
N LEU A 187 2.27 -2.49 1.54
CA LEU A 187 3.65 -2.99 1.52
C LEU A 187 4.38 -2.65 2.82
N LEU A 188 4.16 -1.45 3.37
CA LEU A 188 4.71 -1.07 4.67
C LEU A 188 4.17 -1.96 5.78
N LEU A 189 2.85 -2.15 5.85
CA LEU A 189 2.23 -3.02 6.84
C LEU A 189 2.77 -4.46 6.78
N ILE A 190 3.12 -4.96 5.59
CA ILE A 190 3.76 -6.27 5.40
C ILE A 190 5.16 -6.32 6.01
N GLU A 191 5.91 -5.22 5.93
CA GLU A 191 7.27 -5.11 6.49
C GLU A 191 7.28 -4.89 8.00
N LEU A 192 6.19 -4.37 8.58
CA LEU A 192 6.07 -4.16 10.02
C LEU A 192 5.93 -5.49 10.79
N ARG A 193 6.59 -5.58 11.94
CA ARG A 193 6.56 -6.77 12.81
C ARG A 193 5.31 -6.88 13.68
N SER A 194 4.47 -5.85 13.69
CA SER A 194 3.44 -5.54 14.69
C SER A 194 2.08 -5.33 14.03
N THR A 195 1.72 -6.21 13.09
CA THR A 195 0.40 -6.22 12.45
C THR A 195 -0.75 -6.33 13.46
N ASN A 196 -0.48 -6.85 14.65
CA ASN A 196 -1.41 -6.95 15.78
C ASN A 196 -2.00 -5.60 16.21
N LEU A 197 -1.24 -4.50 16.13
CA LEU A 197 -1.71 -3.17 16.50
C LEU A 197 -2.80 -2.66 15.54
N PHE A 198 -2.76 -3.11 14.27
CA PHE A 198 -3.65 -2.65 13.22
C PHE A 198 -4.91 -3.50 13.09
N VAL A 199 -4.82 -4.81 13.39
CA VAL A 199 -5.93 -5.77 13.32
C VAL A 199 -7.13 -5.34 14.17
N SER A 200 -6.91 -4.60 15.26
CA SER A 200 -7.98 -4.09 16.13
C SER A 200 -8.64 -2.77 15.64
N ILE A 201 -8.25 -2.24 14.48
CA ILE A 201 -8.69 -0.92 14.00
C ILE A 201 -9.66 -1.08 12.80
N SER A 202 -10.82 -0.41 12.83
CA SER A 202 -11.80 -0.44 11.73
C SER A 202 -11.20 0.01 10.39
N SER A 203 -10.46 1.12 10.39
CA SER A 203 -9.80 1.68 9.21
C SER A 203 -8.82 0.72 8.52
N PHE A 204 -8.22 -0.22 9.27
CA PHE A 204 -7.37 -1.26 8.68
C PHE A 204 -8.19 -2.21 7.80
N TRP A 205 -9.33 -2.66 8.30
CA TRP A 205 -10.22 -3.56 7.56
C TRP A 205 -10.88 -2.86 6.37
N TYR A 206 -11.26 -1.59 6.51
CA TYR A 206 -11.72 -0.79 5.36
C TYR A 206 -10.64 -0.62 4.30
N LEU A 207 -9.37 -0.43 4.68
CA LEU A 207 -8.24 -0.41 3.75
C LEU A 207 -8.12 -1.74 3.00
N ILE A 208 -8.20 -2.88 3.70
CA ILE A 208 -8.16 -4.21 3.07
C ILE A 208 -9.33 -4.38 2.10
N GLN A 209 -10.56 -4.06 2.51
CA GLN A 209 -11.75 -4.16 1.66
C GLN A 209 -11.65 -3.29 0.41
N ARG A 210 -11.34 -2.00 0.57
CA ARG A 210 -11.13 -1.06 -0.55
C ARG A 210 -10.05 -1.58 -1.49
N SER A 211 -8.99 -2.13 -0.92
CA SER A 211 -7.88 -2.64 -1.72
C SER A 211 -8.21 -3.89 -2.50
N LEU A 212 -9.07 -4.77 -1.98
CA LEU A 212 -9.53 -5.97 -2.66
C LEU A 212 -10.64 -5.69 -3.69
N GLY A 213 -11.50 -4.69 -3.44
CA GLY A 213 -12.63 -4.30 -4.29
C GLY A 213 -12.29 -3.34 -5.45
N ASP A 214 -11.04 -2.90 -5.55
CA ASP A 214 -10.60 -2.01 -6.64
C ASP A 214 -10.68 -2.71 -8.01
N ASN A 215 -11.57 -2.20 -8.87
CA ASN A 215 -11.85 -2.75 -10.20
C ASN A 215 -10.88 -2.26 -11.29
N ILE A 216 -9.93 -1.38 -10.94
CA ILE A 216 -8.95 -0.88 -11.91
C ILE A 216 -8.00 -2.04 -12.27
N THR A 217 -8.08 -2.48 -13.54
CA THR A 217 -7.33 -3.62 -14.11
C THR A 217 -5.81 -3.50 -13.99
N ASN A 218 -5.28 -2.33 -13.66
CA ASN A 218 -3.85 -2.05 -13.58
C ASN A 218 -3.26 -2.19 -12.16
N ASN A 219 -4.05 -2.57 -11.15
CA ASN A 219 -3.65 -2.53 -9.74
C ASN A 219 -3.52 -3.92 -9.07
N ASP A 220 -3.05 -4.93 -9.82
CA ASP A 220 -2.85 -6.31 -9.33
C ASP A 220 -1.98 -6.38 -8.08
N ARG A 221 -0.97 -5.52 -7.98
CA ARG A 221 -0.04 -5.54 -6.85
C ARG A 221 -0.71 -5.12 -5.54
N LYS A 222 -1.52 -4.05 -5.56
CA LYS A 222 -2.31 -3.60 -4.41
C LYS A 222 -3.21 -4.72 -3.88
N ARG A 223 -3.93 -5.40 -4.77
CA ARG A 223 -4.82 -6.52 -4.44
C ARG A 223 -4.07 -7.70 -3.84
N LYS A 224 -2.94 -8.07 -4.45
CA LYS A 224 -2.05 -9.14 -3.93
C LYS A 224 -1.50 -8.80 -2.55
N CYS A 225 -1.12 -7.54 -2.29
CA CYS A 225 -0.65 -7.12 -0.97
C CYS A 225 -1.76 -7.20 0.08
N ALA A 226 -2.97 -6.70 -0.22
CA ALA A 226 -4.11 -6.78 0.68
C ALA A 226 -4.50 -8.24 0.98
N LEU A 227 -4.56 -9.08 -0.06
CA LEU A 227 -4.86 -10.50 0.10
C LEU A 227 -3.78 -11.24 0.89
N TYR A 228 -2.51 -10.89 0.67
CA TYR A 228 -1.39 -11.45 1.43
C TYR A 228 -1.48 -11.11 2.91
N LEU A 229 -1.68 -9.83 3.27
CA LEU A 229 -1.91 -9.42 4.66
C LEU A 229 -3.11 -10.14 5.27
N PHE A 230 -4.19 -10.25 4.52
CA PHE A 230 -5.39 -10.92 5.01
C PHE A 230 -5.14 -12.41 5.31
N LYS A 231 -4.44 -13.11 4.41
CA LYS A 231 -4.00 -14.49 4.60
C LYS A 231 -3.06 -14.64 5.79
N GLN A 232 -2.10 -13.74 5.95
CA GLN A 232 -1.19 -13.75 7.10
C GLN A 232 -1.97 -13.66 8.42
N ILE A 233 -2.98 -12.79 8.50
CA ILE A 233 -3.82 -12.66 9.69
C ILE A 233 -4.61 -13.95 9.95
N LEU A 234 -5.26 -14.52 8.93
CA LEU A 234 -6.09 -15.72 9.07
C LEU A 234 -5.29 -17.00 9.40
N THR A 235 -4.02 -17.06 9.02
CA THR A 235 -3.15 -18.21 9.26
C THR A 235 -2.32 -18.09 10.54
N ASN A 236 -2.26 -16.90 11.14
CA ASN A 236 -1.53 -16.69 12.39
C ASN A 236 -2.43 -16.99 13.59
N ASP A 237 -1.99 -17.92 14.43
CA ASP A 237 -2.68 -18.34 15.65
C ASP A 237 -2.79 -17.24 16.72
N ASP A 238 -2.01 -16.16 16.62
CA ASP A 238 -2.13 -15.01 17.51
C ASP A 238 -3.42 -14.22 17.27
N TYR A 239 -4.08 -14.40 16.10
CA TYR A 239 -5.30 -13.69 15.70
C TYR A 239 -6.54 -14.59 15.69
N LYS A 240 -6.61 -15.53 16.65
CA LYS A 240 -7.75 -16.46 16.79
C LYS A 240 -9.09 -15.80 17.08
N HIS A 241 -9.08 -14.55 17.56
CA HIS A 241 -10.32 -13.82 17.82
C HIS A 241 -10.15 -12.35 17.43
N VAL A 242 -10.85 -11.94 16.36
CA VAL A 242 -10.93 -10.55 15.90
C VAL A 242 -12.40 -10.23 15.69
N GLU A 243 -12.93 -9.22 16.38
CA GLU A 243 -14.30 -8.75 16.20
C GLU A 243 -14.29 -7.23 16.03
N ILE A 244 -14.72 -6.75 14.87
CA ILE A 244 -14.80 -5.31 14.56
C ILE A 244 -16.17 -5.02 13.95
N LYS A 245 -16.85 -4.02 14.51
CA LYS A 245 -18.14 -3.54 14.02
C LYS A 245 -17.97 -2.47 12.96
N GLU A 246 -18.91 -2.45 12.02
CA GLU A 246 -19.01 -1.40 11.01
C GLU A 246 -19.49 -0.10 11.68
N GLU A 247 -18.95 1.06 11.30
CA GLU A 247 -19.31 2.33 11.98
C GLU A 247 -20.71 2.83 11.60
N LYS A 248 -21.17 2.48 10.39
CA LYS A 248 -22.43 2.97 9.80
C LYS A 248 -23.56 1.94 9.84
N SER A 249 -23.28 0.72 10.29
CA SER A 249 -24.26 -0.36 10.36
C SER A 249 -24.08 -1.15 11.64
N ASN A 250 -25.12 -1.83 12.12
CA ASN A 250 -24.99 -2.72 13.29
C ASN A 250 -24.28 -4.05 12.95
N ARG A 251 -23.72 -4.19 11.75
CA ARG A 251 -23.06 -5.41 11.29
C ARG A 251 -21.60 -5.47 11.69
N LEU A 252 -21.07 -6.68 11.73
CA LEU A 252 -19.66 -6.96 11.90
C LEU A 252 -18.91 -6.66 10.59
N LEU A 253 -18.03 -5.67 10.61
CA LEU A 253 -17.09 -5.44 9.51
C LEU A 253 -16.19 -6.66 9.32
N ILE A 254 -15.72 -7.23 10.43
CA ILE A 254 -15.02 -8.51 10.43
C ILE A 254 -15.25 -9.28 11.73
N LEU A 255 -15.38 -10.60 11.61
CA LEU A 255 -15.34 -11.55 12.71
C LEU A 255 -14.43 -12.71 12.32
N ILE A 256 -13.27 -12.86 12.95
CA ILE A 256 -12.39 -14.03 12.79
C ILE A 256 -12.45 -14.80 14.10
N ASP A 257 -13.06 -15.98 14.07
CA ASP A 257 -13.00 -16.97 15.13
C ASP A 257 -13.07 -18.38 14.55
N ASP A 258 -13.12 -19.41 15.40
CA ASP A 258 -13.23 -20.80 14.96
C ASP A 258 -14.49 -21.09 14.13
N THR A 259 -15.56 -20.30 14.32
CA THR A 259 -16.85 -20.49 13.62
C THR A 259 -16.86 -19.82 12.24
N THR A 260 -16.23 -18.66 12.10
CA THR A 260 -16.15 -17.91 10.83
C THR A 260 -14.90 -18.24 10.01
N LYS A 261 -13.96 -19.02 10.54
CA LYS A 261 -12.72 -19.39 9.82
C LYS A 261 -12.99 -20.00 8.44
N GLN A 262 -13.98 -20.90 8.35
CA GLN A 262 -14.33 -21.52 7.07
C GLN A 262 -14.93 -20.53 6.08
N PHE A 263 -15.69 -19.54 6.55
CA PHE A 263 -16.21 -18.45 5.73
C PHE A 263 -15.07 -17.68 5.05
N TRP A 264 -14.04 -17.30 5.81
CA TRP A 264 -12.89 -16.56 5.26
C TRP A 264 -12.02 -17.39 4.32
N ILE A 265 -11.86 -18.68 4.60
CA ILE A 265 -11.19 -19.62 3.68
C ILE A 265 -11.96 -19.70 2.37
N ASP A 266 -13.29 -19.86 2.42
CA ASP A 266 -14.12 -19.91 1.21
C ASP A 266 -14.09 -18.57 0.44
N PHE A 267 -14.08 -17.44 1.14
CA PHE A 267 -13.91 -16.11 0.55
C PHE A 267 -12.58 -16.00 -0.21
N ILE A 268 -11.46 -16.35 0.43
CA ILE A 268 -10.13 -16.29 -0.20
C ILE A 268 -10.07 -17.17 -1.44
N VAL A 269 -10.54 -18.42 -1.33
CA VAL A 269 -10.51 -19.37 -2.45
C VAL A 269 -11.32 -18.85 -3.64
N LEU A 270 -12.50 -18.27 -3.37
CA LEU A 270 -13.31 -17.65 -4.42
C LEU A 270 -12.62 -16.42 -5.00
N TYR A 271 -12.06 -15.55 -4.15
CA TYR A 271 -11.37 -14.36 -4.60
C TYR A 271 -10.22 -14.68 -5.55
N GLU A 272 -9.36 -15.65 -5.19
CA GLU A 272 -8.23 -16.07 -6.04
C GLU A 272 -8.69 -16.70 -7.35
N ALA A 273 -9.69 -17.57 -7.32
CA ALA A 273 -10.22 -18.17 -8.53
C ALA A 273 -10.85 -17.14 -9.49
N LEU A 274 -11.46 -16.08 -8.94
CA LEU A 274 -12.02 -14.98 -9.71
C LEU A 274 -10.95 -14.02 -10.25
N ASP A 275 -9.83 -13.87 -9.53
CA ASP A 275 -8.68 -13.07 -9.96
C ASP A 275 -7.94 -13.73 -11.14
N ASP A 276 -7.79 -15.06 -11.11
CA ASP A 276 -7.21 -15.82 -12.22
C ASP A 276 -8.08 -15.80 -13.49
N GLY A 277 -9.39 -15.54 -13.35
CA GLY A 277 -10.33 -15.40 -14.46
C GLY A 277 -10.63 -16.68 -15.26
N ILE A 278 -10.17 -17.84 -14.79
CA ILE A 278 -10.35 -19.12 -15.50
C ILE A 278 -11.73 -19.71 -15.15
N VAL A 279 -12.68 -19.58 -16.09
CA VAL A 279 -14.09 -20.03 -15.93
C VAL A 279 -14.22 -21.46 -15.41
N HIS A 280 -13.35 -22.38 -15.86
CA HIS A 280 -13.36 -23.78 -15.44
C HIS A 280 -13.01 -23.98 -13.96
N LEU A 281 -12.22 -23.07 -13.37
CA LEU A 281 -11.91 -23.07 -11.93
C LEU A 281 -13.05 -22.45 -11.11
N ILE A 282 -13.76 -21.47 -11.67
CA ILE A 282 -14.83 -20.74 -10.99
C ILE A 282 -16.10 -21.58 -10.87
N LYS A 283 -16.49 -22.30 -11.93
CA LYS A 283 -17.79 -23.02 -11.99
C LYS A 283 -18.02 -24.01 -10.83
N PRO A 284 -17.06 -24.85 -10.41
CA PRO A 284 -17.23 -25.72 -9.25
C PRO A 284 -17.38 -24.97 -7.92
N LEU A 285 -16.86 -23.74 -7.86
CA LEU A 285 -16.83 -22.92 -6.65
C LEU A 285 -18.10 -22.08 -6.46
N LEU A 286 -18.99 -21.99 -7.46
CA LEU A 286 -20.21 -21.18 -7.38
C LEU A 286 -21.10 -21.53 -6.18
N THR A 287 -21.12 -22.79 -5.75
CA THR A 287 -21.86 -23.24 -4.54
C THR A 287 -21.32 -22.65 -3.23
N LYS A 288 -20.11 -22.08 -3.24
CA LYS A 288 -19.55 -21.37 -2.08
C LYS A 288 -20.19 -20.00 -1.89
N PHE A 289 -20.75 -19.37 -2.92
CA PHE A 289 -21.46 -18.09 -2.77
C PHE A 289 -22.70 -18.23 -1.88
N ASP A 290 -23.47 -19.31 -2.02
CA ASP A 290 -24.62 -19.58 -1.14
C ASP A 290 -24.19 -19.73 0.33
N ARG A 291 -23.07 -20.41 0.56
CA ARG A 291 -22.49 -20.57 1.90
C ARG A 291 -22.03 -19.25 2.48
N ILE A 292 -21.26 -18.47 1.71
CA ILE A 292 -20.80 -17.13 2.12
C ILE A 292 -22.01 -16.25 2.44
N HIS A 293 -22.98 -16.17 1.54
CA HIS A 293 -24.18 -15.35 1.76
C HIS A 293 -24.95 -15.76 3.02
N LYS A 294 -25.20 -17.06 3.20
CA LYS A 294 -25.89 -17.57 4.39
C LYS A 294 -25.12 -17.24 5.66
N SER A 295 -23.82 -17.48 5.69
CA SER A 295 -22.96 -17.16 6.82
C SER A 295 -22.89 -15.66 7.09
N SER A 296 -22.89 -14.81 6.05
CA SER A 296 -22.93 -13.36 6.23
C SER A 296 -24.20 -12.91 6.94
N LEU A 297 -25.34 -13.52 6.63
CA LEU A 297 -26.61 -13.24 7.32
C LEU A 297 -26.62 -13.80 8.74
N GLU A 298 -26.14 -15.04 8.94
CA GLU A 298 -26.12 -15.73 10.23
C GLU A 298 -25.23 -15.03 11.26
N TYR A 299 -24.06 -14.56 10.84
CA TYR A 299 -23.08 -13.88 11.71
C TYR A 299 -23.17 -12.36 11.62
N GLU A 300 -24.20 -11.82 10.96
CA GLU A 300 -24.38 -10.38 10.74
C GLU A 300 -23.12 -9.69 10.18
N LEU A 301 -22.37 -10.37 9.30
CA LEU A 301 -21.19 -9.81 8.64
C LEU A 301 -21.59 -8.79 7.58
N SER A 302 -20.74 -7.77 7.38
CA SER A 302 -20.93 -6.77 6.34
C SER A 302 -20.98 -7.43 4.95
N LEU A 303 -22.00 -7.11 4.17
CA LEU A 303 -22.19 -7.66 2.82
C LEU A 303 -21.18 -7.11 1.80
N THR A 304 -20.45 -6.06 2.17
CA THR A 304 -19.34 -5.51 1.39
C THR A 304 -18.32 -6.57 0.98
N TRP A 305 -18.02 -7.55 1.83
CA TRP A 305 -17.15 -8.68 1.47
C TRP A 305 -17.73 -9.53 0.33
N LEU A 306 -19.02 -9.83 0.39
CA LEU A 306 -19.70 -10.56 -0.67
C LEU A 306 -19.77 -9.73 -1.96
N PHE A 307 -20.00 -8.42 -1.85
CA PHE A 307 -19.99 -7.51 -3.00
C PHE A 307 -18.63 -7.45 -3.70
N ILE A 308 -17.51 -7.51 -2.97
CA ILE A 308 -16.17 -7.63 -3.58
C ILE A 308 -16.11 -8.86 -4.51
N LEU A 309 -16.61 -10.02 -4.07
CA LEU A 309 -16.63 -11.23 -4.91
C LEU A 309 -17.55 -11.07 -6.13
N LEU A 310 -18.73 -10.47 -5.94
CA LEU A 310 -19.68 -10.24 -7.05
C LEU A 310 -19.12 -9.25 -8.07
N GLN A 311 -18.46 -8.17 -7.65
CA GLN A 311 -17.80 -7.21 -8.55
C GLN A 311 -16.74 -7.91 -9.40
N ARG A 312 -15.92 -8.76 -8.79
CA ARG A 312 -14.93 -9.54 -9.54
C ARG A 312 -15.60 -10.50 -10.52
N LEU A 313 -16.74 -11.09 -10.16
CA LEU A 313 -17.48 -11.97 -11.04
C LEU A 313 -18.13 -11.21 -12.21
N PHE A 314 -18.57 -9.97 -12.01
CA PHE A 314 -19.04 -9.08 -13.09
C PHE A 314 -17.91 -8.56 -13.98
N ALA A 315 -16.72 -8.34 -13.42
CA ALA A 315 -15.53 -7.94 -14.17
C ALA A 315 -14.98 -9.07 -15.07
N ASN A 316 -15.37 -10.32 -14.84
CA ASN A 316 -15.04 -11.43 -15.71
C ASN A 316 -15.79 -11.30 -17.05
N THR A 317 -15.09 -11.48 -18.18
CA THR A 317 -15.64 -11.35 -19.54
C THR A 317 -16.59 -12.48 -19.96
N SER A 318 -16.79 -13.48 -19.09
CA SER A 318 -17.64 -14.63 -19.34
C SER A 318 -19.12 -14.29 -19.16
N ALA A 319 -19.83 -14.10 -20.28
CA ALA A 319 -21.28 -13.87 -20.27
C ALA A 319 -22.08 -14.93 -19.48
N PRO A 320 -21.78 -16.25 -19.56
CA PRO A 320 -22.46 -17.24 -18.72
C PRO A 320 -22.29 -17.02 -17.21
N LEU A 321 -21.11 -16.59 -16.76
CA LEU A 321 -20.86 -16.30 -15.34
C LEU A 321 -21.61 -15.04 -14.91
N GLY A 322 -21.56 -13.98 -15.70
CA GLY A 322 -22.33 -12.76 -15.40
C GLY A 322 -23.83 -13.03 -15.31
N ARG A 323 -24.40 -13.83 -16.24
CA ARG A 323 -25.81 -14.26 -16.17
C ARG A 323 -26.13 -15.04 -14.90
N TRP A 324 -25.25 -15.98 -14.51
CA TRP A 324 -25.40 -16.70 -13.26
C TRP A 324 -25.39 -15.73 -12.07
N CYS A 325 -24.47 -14.75 -12.07
CA CYS A 325 -24.34 -13.73 -11.02
C CYS A 325 -25.63 -12.96 -10.82
N VAL A 326 -26.20 -12.41 -11.90
CA VAL A 326 -27.42 -11.60 -11.79
C VAL A 326 -28.58 -12.47 -11.31
N ARG A 327 -28.75 -13.68 -11.85
CA ARG A 327 -29.81 -14.59 -11.38
C ARG A 327 -29.65 -14.93 -9.91
N TRP A 328 -28.43 -15.25 -9.49
CA TRP A 328 -28.12 -15.56 -8.10
C TRP A 328 -28.41 -14.36 -7.19
N PHE A 329 -27.98 -13.15 -7.58
CA PHE A 329 -28.23 -11.91 -6.83
C PHE A 329 -29.71 -11.64 -6.67
N LEU A 330 -30.48 -11.64 -7.77
CA LEU A 330 -31.92 -11.38 -7.74
C LEU A 330 -32.70 -12.44 -6.94
N ASN A 331 -32.23 -13.68 -6.89
CA ASN A 331 -32.90 -14.72 -6.10
C ASN A 331 -32.56 -14.63 -4.62
N SER A 332 -31.31 -14.31 -4.29
CA SER A 332 -30.76 -14.48 -2.94
C SER A 332 -30.79 -13.21 -2.11
N MET A 333 -30.63 -12.05 -2.73
CA MET A 333 -30.60 -10.78 -2.01
C MET A 333 -32.01 -10.26 -1.77
N ILE A 334 -32.24 -9.71 -0.57
CA ILE A 334 -33.50 -9.08 -0.20
C ILE A 334 -33.19 -7.62 0.19
N LEU A 335 -33.91 -6.69 -0.42
CA LEU A 335 -33.85 -5.26 -0.07
C LEU A 335 -34.81 -5.04 1.11
N PRO A 336 -34.30 -4.53 2.25
CA PRO A 336 -34.20 -3.08 2.39
C PRO A 336 -32.85 -2.63 2.99
N ASP A 337 -31.77 -3.35 2.68
CA ASP A 337 -30.43 -2.94 3.03
C ASP A 337 -29.91 -1.91 2.02
N SER A 338 -29.54 -0.72 2.50
CA SER A 338 -29.03 0.36 1.66
C SER A 338 -27.75 -0.03 0.90
N GLN A 339 -26.93 -0.93 1.44
CA GLN A 339 -25.74 -1.43 0.76
C GLN A 339 -26.14 -2.32 -0.44
N VAL A 340 -27.18 -3.15 -0.27
CA VAL A 340 -27.73 -3.99 -1.36
C VAL A 340 -28.41 -3.13 -2.42
N GLU A 341 -29.11 -2.06 -2.02
CA GLU A 341 -29.77 -1.11 -2.94
C GLU A 341 -28.74 -0.43 -3.83
N ASN A 342 -27.71 0.17 -3.22
CA ASN A 342 -26.65 0.85 -3.96
C ASN A 342 -25.91 -0.12 -4.89
N PHE A 343 -25.59 -1.32 -4.42
CA PHE A 343 -24.93 -2.33 -5.25
C PHE A 343 -25.77 -2.75 -6.47
N PHE A 344 -27.08 -2.93 -6.26
CA PHE A 344 -28.00 -3.25 -7.34
C PHE A 344 -28.02 -2.16 -8.40
N LEU A 345 -28.15 -0.90 -8.00
CA LEU A 345 -28.24 0.24 -8.91
C LEU A 345 -26.91 0.51 -9.64
N GLU A 346 -25.78 0.46 -8.94
CA GLU A 346 -24.48 0.85 -9.48
C GLU A 346 -23.79 -0.25 -10.27
N THR A 347 -24.00 -1.52 -9.91
CA THR A 347 -23.26 -2.64 -10.51
C THR A 347 -24.17 -3.59 -11.29
N VAL A 348 -25.23 -4.10 -10.64
CA VAL A 348 -26.06 -5.15 -11.26
C VAL A 348 -26.83 -4.59 -12.45
N LEU A 349 -27.48 -3.43 -12.27
CA LEU A 349 -28.27 -2.80 -13.32
C LEU A 349 -27.38 -2.34 -14.49
N ASP A 350 -26.24 -1.70 -14.20
CA ASP A 350 -25.26 -1.29 -15.21
C ASP A 350 -24.70 -2.48 -16.00
N TRP A 351 -24.34 -3.57 -15.33
CA TRP A 351 -23.89 -4.77 -16.04
C TRP A 351 -24.99 -5.33 -16.94
N THR A 352 -26.24 -5.39 -16.46
CA THR A 352 -27.36 -5.91 -17.25
C THR A 352 -27.70 -5.04 -18.46
N SER A 353 -27.63 -3.71 -18.35
CA SER A 353 -27.89 -2.80 -19.47
C SER A 353 -26.81 -2.93 -20.54
N ASN A 354 -25.54 -2.99 -20.11
CA ASN A 354 -24.39 -3.10 -21.02
C ASN A 354 -24.29 -4.49 -21.70
N ASN A 355 -24.89 -5.53 -21.11
CA ASN A 355 -24.84 -6.90 -21.62
C ASN A 355 -26.22 -7.44 -22.06
N PHE A 356 -27.18 -6.54 -22.32
CA PHE A 356 -28.57 -6.89 -22.60
C PHE A 356 -28.76 -7.85 -23.79
N ILE A 357 -27.91 -7.75 -24.81
CA ILE A 357 -27.93 -8.64 -25.99
C ILE A 357 -27.67 -10.10 -25.60
N PHE A 358 -26.83 -10.35 -24.58
CA PHE A 358 -26.52 -11.69 -24.07
C PHE A 358 -27.60 -12.25 -23.14
N LEU A 359 -28.61 -11.45 -22.78
CA LEU A 359 -29.76 -11.89 -21.99
C LEU A 359 -30.93 -12.37 -22.87
N LYS A 360 -30.97 -11.97 -24.15
CA LYS A 360 -31.95 -12.44 -25.15
C LYS A 360 -31.48 -13.64 -25.99
N GLY A 361 -30.17 -13.88 -26.12
CA GLY A 361 -29.61 -15.04 -26.84
C GLY A 361 -29.42 -16.25 -25.93
N ASP A 362 -30.13 -17.35 -26.21
CA ASP A 362 -30.17 -18.55 -25.35
C ASP A 362 -31.57 -19.17 -25.20
N GLU A 363 -32.40 -19.29 -26.25
CA GLU A 363 -33.63 -20.13 -26.26
C GLU A 363 -33.35 -21.65 -26.21
N ILE A 364 -32.22 -22.06 -25.62
CA ILE A 364 -31.84 -23.47 -25.52
C ILE A 364 -32.01 -23.91 -24.06
N ASN A 365 -33.23 -24.39 -23.80
CA ASN A 365 -33.68 -25.22 -22.67
C ASN A 365 -33.83 -24.54 -21.28
N ASP A 366 -35.08 -24.49 -20.82
CA ASP A 366 -35.55 -24.47 -19.40
C ASP A 366 -35.08 -23.39 -18.42
N CYS A 367 -34.42 -22.31 -18.87
CA CYS A 367 -34.19 -21.14 -18.00
C CYS A 367 -35.29 -20.09 -18.18
N GLN A 368 -35.97 -19.69 -17.09
CA GLN A 368 -36.89 -18.55 -17.12
C GLN A 368 -36.20 -17.29 -17.70
N PRO A 369 -36.91 -16.47 -18.50
CA PRO A 369 -36.39 -15.21 -19.01
C PRO A 369 -35.89 -14.33 -17.87
N MET A 370 -34.78 -13.64 -18.09
CA MET A 370 -34.20 -12.73 -17.09
C MET A 370 -35.21 -11.67 -16.61
N GLU A 371 -36.11 -11.28 -17.51
CA GLU A 371 -37.25 -10.40 -17.26
C GLU A 371 -38.10 -10.86 -16.08
N LYS A 372 -38.44 -12.16 -15.98
CA LYS A 372 -39.25 -12.69 -14.87
C LYS A 372 -38.55 -12.64 -13.52
N TYR A 373 -37.23 -12.84 -13.51
CA TYR A 373 -36.43 -12.71 -12.28
C TYR A 373 -36.36 -11.25 -11.82
N LEU A 374 -36.21 -10.32 -12.76
CA LEU A 374 -36.21 -8.89 -12.49
C LEU A 374 -37.60 -8.44 -12.02
N GLU A 375 -38.68 -8.83 -12.70
CA GLU A 375 -40.06 -8.56 -12.28
C GLU A 375 -40.31 -9.07 -10.87
N SER A 376 -40.01 -10.34 -10.58
CA SER A 376 -40.20 -10.94 -9.25
C SER A 376 -39.34 -10.28 -8.17
N TYR A 377 -38.16 -9.79 -8.52
CA TYR A 377 -37.29 -9.05 -7.59
C TYR A 377 -37.83 -7.66 -7.31
N LEU A 378 -38.24 -6.93 -8.37
CA LEU A 378 -38.83 -5.61 -8.27
C LEU A 378 -40.15 -5.64 -7.52
N GLU A 379 -41.02 -6.63 -7.76
CA GLU A 379 -42.26 -6.82 -7.00
C GLU A 379 -41.97 -6.99 -5.51
N ARG A 380 -41.06 -7.90 -5.14
CA ARG A 380 -40.63 -8.10 -3.75
C ARG A 380 -40.08 -6.81 -3.15
N TRP A 381 -39.28 -6.07 -3.90
CA TRP A 381 -38.70 -4.81 -3.44
C TRP A 381 -39.75 -3.70 -3.30
N PHE A 382 -40.67 -3.53 -4.25
CA PHE A 382 -41.76 -2.57 -4.16
C PHE A 382 -42.67 -2.85 -2.96
N CYS A 383 -42.90 -4.12 -2.62
CA CYS A 383 -43.62 -4.49 -1.40
C CYS A 383 -42.90 -4.08 -0.10
N THR A 384 -41.58 -3.84 -0.15
CA THR A 384 -40.77 -3.40 1.01
C THR A 384 -40.54 -1.89 1.09
N LEU A 385 -40.88 -1.13 0.03
CA LEU A 385 -40.67 0.32 -0.03
C LEU A 385 -41.90 1.08 0.50
N GLU A 386 -41.77 1.74 1.65
CA GLU A 386 -42.84 2.59 2.22
C GLU A 386 -42.98 3.97 1.51
N ASN A 387 -42.06 4.36 0.61
CA ASN A 387 -42.01 5.70 0.02
C ASN A 387 -42.00 5.74 -1.53
N SER A 388 -42.90 6.55 -2.08
CA SER A 388 -43.27 6.62 -3.51
C SER A 388 -42.33 7.43 -4.42
N SER A 389 -41.34 8.16 -3.88
CA SER A 389 -40.50 9.07 -4.67
C SER A 389 -39.31 8.39 -5.35
N LYS A 390 -38.68 7.37 -4.73
CA LYS A 390 -37.59 6.59 -5.35
C LYS A 390 -38.09 5.67 -6.49
N ILE A 391 -39.32 5.19 -6.35
CA ILE A 391 -40.01 4.31 -7.31
C ILE A 391 -40.03 4.91 -8.72
N ASN A 392 -40.29 6.21 -8.84
CA ASN A 392 -40.37 6.89 -10.13
C ASN A 392 -39.01 7.01 -10.84
N LEU A 393 -37.90 7.11 -10.12
CA LEU A 393 -36.58 7.25 -10.74
C LEU A 393 -36.10 5.93 -11.34
N ILE A 394 -36.39 4.82 -10.66
CA ILE A 394 -36.05 3.45 -11.07
C ILE A 394 -36.95 2.99 -12.21
N LEU A 395 -38.26 3.27 -12.15
CA LEU A 395 -39.18 3.01 -13.26
C LEU A 395 -38.76 3.75 -14.54
N CYS A 396 -38.29 5.00 -14.42
CA CYS A 396 -37.77 5.77 -15.55
C CYS A 396 -36.49 5.17 -16.16
N GLN A 397 -35.56 4.64 -15.34
CA GLN A 397 -34.37 3.96 -15.84
C GLN A 397 -34.69 2.60 -16.49
N PHE A 398 -35.65 1.85 -15.95
CA PHE A 398 -36.07 0.56 -16.49
C PHE A 398 -36.83 0.70 -17.83
N LEU A 399 -37.72 1.68 -17.93
CA LEU A 399 -38.46 1.98 -19.18
C LEU A 399 -37.52 2.39 -20.32
N PHE A 400 -36.35 2.96 -20.00
CA PHE A 400 -35.30 3.30 -20.97
C PHE A 400 -34.49 2.09 -21.45
N ILE A 401 -34.43 0.99 -20.68
CA ILE A 401 -33.72 -0.25 -21.05
C ILE A 401 -34.65 -1.18 -21.86
N SER A 402 -35.97 -1.06 -21.70
CA SER A 402 -36.97 -1.86 -22.43
C SER A 402 -37.30 -1.37 -23.85
N HIS A 403 -36.77 -0.22 -24.27
CA HIS A 403 -36.85 0.32 -25.64
C HIS A 403 -35.47 0.30 -26.29
#